data_AF-A0A327Q855-F1
#
_entry.id   AF-A0A327Q855-F1
#
_cell.length_a   1.000
_cell.length_b   1.000
_cell.length_c   1.000
_cell.angle_alpha   90.00
_cell.angle_beta   90.00
_cell.angle_gamma   90.00
#
_symmetry.space_group_name_H-M   'P 1'
#
loop_
_entity.id
_entity.type
_entity.pdbx_description
1 polymer ?
#
loop_
_entity_poly.entity_id
_entity_poly.type
_entity_poly.pdbx_seq_one_letter_code
_entity_poly.pdbx_strand_id
1 'polypeptide(L)'
;MMIPIADSISHLPQIKAIHAAIERRITEFDLSDLLVYIVNTAPASYLPLLAENFNVLGYNGFLLAQTDNEKRELIKNALLLQRYKGTPWAIKEALRSLGYGDCIITENVTHWATFRITLNLQGKTLGLDEIQNIIETVNAYKNIRSHLLDVSYTVDIGESEISLIDVLNAAEGINDREVFTIGGNTLHNGLIRRNGTSNYSRDSDKLTINIITDD
;
A
#
# COMPACT_ATOMS: atom_id res chain seq x y z
N MET A 1 38.98 14.11 12.68
CA MET A 1 39.16 15.53 13.03
C MET A 1 39.61 15.55 14.48
N MET A 2 40.81 16.04 14.76
CA MET A 2 41.38 16.01 16.11
C MET A 2 40.69 17.09 16.98
N ILE A 3 40.14 16.70 18.13
CA ILE A 3 39.49 17.64 19.04
C ILE A 3 40.59 18.33 19.86
N PRO A 4 40.75 19.67 19.82
CA PRO A 4 41.82 20.33 20.56
C PRO A 4 41.59 20.27 22.08
N ILE A 5 42.64 19.94 22.83
CA ILE A 5 42.68 20.05 24.31
C ILE A 5 43.24 21.42 24.69
N ALA A 6 42.66 22.06 25.70
CA ALA A 6 43.19 23.31 26.24
C ALA A 6 44.56 23.12 26.93
N ASP A 7 45.52 24.00 26.63
CA ASP A 7 46.90 23.91 27.13
C ASP A 7 47.00 23.89 28.65
N SER A 8 46.10 24.61 29.35
CA SER A 8 46.07 24.69 30.80
C SER A 8 45.76 23.37 31.51
N ILE A 9 45.22 22.37 30.82
CA ILE A 9 44.80 21.07 31.40
C ILE A 9 45.43 19.85 30.70
N SER A 10 46.16 20.08 29.60
CA SER A 10 46.77 19.03 28.78
C SER A 10 47.86 18.23 29.50
N HIS A 11 48.42 18.77 30.57
CA HIS A 11 49.48 18.12 31.35
C HIS A 11 48.95 17.00 32.26
N LEU A 12 47.65 16.97 32.57
CA LEU A 12 47.07 15.97 33.47
C LEU A 12 46.87 14.62 32.75
N PRO A 13 47.50 13.52 33.22
CA PRO A 13 47.43 12.22 32.54
C PRO A 13 46.02 11.63 32.49
N GLN A 14 45.21 11.91 33.52
CA GLN A 14 43.81 11.47 33.60
C GLN A 14 42.96 12.12 32.51
N ILE A 15 43.16 13.42 32.26
CA ILE A 15 42.45 14.19 31.23
C ILE A 15 42.83 13.72 29.83
N LYS A 16 44.13 13.43 29.60
CA LYS A 16 44.59 12.82 28.34
C LYS A 16 43.95 11.46 28.07
N ALA A 17 43.85 10.62 29.09
CA ALA A 17 43.23 9.30 28.95
C ALA A 17 41.73 9.40 28.62
N ILE A 18 40.99 10.28 29.30
CA ILE A 18 39.58 10.54 29.03
C ILE A 18 39.39 11.14 27.62
N HIS A 19 40.22 12.12 27.26
CA HIS A 19 40.17 12.74 25.94
C HIS A 19 40.37 11.72 24.81
N ALA A 20 41.40 10.87 24.91
CA ALA A 20 41.64 9.83 23.93
C ALA A 20 40.48 8.81 23.85
N ALA A 21 39.85 8.49 24.98
CA ALA A 21 38.68 7.62 25.01
C ALA A 21 37.45 8.25 24.33
N ILE A 22 37.22 9.54 24.55
CA ILE A 22 36.14 10.31 23.91
C ILE A 22 36.41 10.45 22.41
N GLU A 23 37.63 10.83 22.02
CA GLU A 23 38.03 11.00 20.64
C GLU A 23 37.81 9.70 19.86
N ARG A 24 38.30 8.56 20.40
CA ARG A 24 38.08 7.25 19.81
C ARG A 24 36.59 6.97 19.60
N ARG A 25 35.76 7.20 20.62
CA ARG A 25 34.33 6.89 20.59
C ARG A 25 33.53 7.79 19.65
N ILE A 26 33.92 9.05 19.50
CA ILE A 26 33.32 9.98 18.53
C ILE A 26 33.78 9.63 17.11
N THR A 27 35.05 9.28 16.90
CA THR A 27 35.55 8.89 15.57
C THR A 27 35.00 7.54 15.10
N GLU A 28 34.73 6.62 16.02
CA GLU A 28 34.06 5.34 15.73
C GLU A 28 32.56 5.50 15.48
N PHE A 29 31.98 6.65 15.82
CA PHE A 29 30.55 6.89 15.65
C PHE A 29 30.25 7.15 14.17
N ASP A 30 29.43 6.28 13.56
CA ASP A 30 28.97 6.50 12.19
C ASP A 30 27.96 7.64 12.17
N LEU A 31 28.38 8.80 11.66
CA LEU A 31 27.51 9.97 11.52
C LEU A 31 26.47 9.79 10.40
N SER A 32 26.57 8.73 9.59
CA SER A 32 25.58 8.43 8.54
C SER A 32 24.17 8.23 9.13
N ASP A 33 24.07 7.72 10.35
CA ASP A 33 22.81 7.55 11.07
C ASP A 33 22.14 8.88 11.47
N LEU A 34 22.89 9.98 11.52
CA LEU A 34 22.34 11.32 11.78
C LEU A 34 21.71 11.94 10.52
N LEU A 35 21.97 11.40 9.33
CA LEU A 35 21.39 11.86 8.06
C LEU A 35 19.99 11.27 7.84
N VAL A 36 19.15 11.33 8.88
CA VAL A 36 17.80 10.71 8.90
C VAL A 36 16.90 11.21 7.78
N TYR A 37 17.09 12.45 7.32
CA TYR A 37 16.32 13.03 6.20
C TYR A 37 16.75 12.53 4.81
N ILE A 38 17.88 11.84 4.69
CA ILE A 38 18.22 11.10 3.48
C ILE A 38 17.46 9.77 3.56
N VAL A 39 16.22 9.81 3.07
CA VAL A 39 15.27 8.67 3.13
C VAL A 39 15.85 7.39 2.53
N ASN A 40 16.83 7.45 1.63
CA ASN A 40 17.47 6.25 1.06
C ASN A 40 18.46 5.56 2.00
N THR A 41 19.11 6.31 2.89
CA THR A 41 20.17 5.79 3.76
C THR A 41 19.69 5.54 5.19
N ALA A 42 18.52 6.07 5.56
CA ALA A 42 17.95 5.85 6.87
C ALA A 42 17.66 4.36 7.13
N PRO A 43 17.98 3.81 8.31
CA PRO A 43 17.60 2.43 8.64
C PRO A 43 16.08 2.27 8.73
N ALA A 44 15.58 1.08 8.40
CA ALA A 44 14.15 0.79 8.26
C ALA A 44 13.34 1.06 9.54
N SER A 45 13.98 0.95 10.71
CA SER A 45 13.41 1.25 12.02
C SER A 45 12.94 2.70 12.19
N TYR A 46 13.55 3.65 11.47
CA TYR A 46 13.15 5.06 11.51
C TYR A 46 12.06 5.43 10.50
N LEU A 47 11.70 4.55 9.56
CA LEU A 47 10.69 4.87 8.55
C LEU A 47 9.32 5.23 9.13
N PRO A 48 8.81 4.58 10.19
CA PRO A 48 7.55 4.99 10.81
C PRO A 48 7.60 6.41 11.40
N LEU A 49 8.71 6.77 12.05
CA LEU A 49 8.90 8.11 12.62
C LEU A 49 9.05 9.18 11.53
N LEU A 50 9.76 8.86 10.46
CA LEU A 50 9.82 9.72 9.28
C LEU A 50 8.44 9.88 8.63
N ALA A 51 7.70 8.80 8.48
CA ALA A 51 6.34 8.84 7.93
C ALA A 51 5.41 9.70 8.79
N GLU A 52 5.55 9.68 10.12
CA GLU A 52 4.82 10.56 11.03
C GLU A 52 5.18 12.03 10.80
N ASN A 53 6.48 12.34 10.76
CA ASN A 53 6.97 13.70 10.50
C ASN A 53 6.47 14.28 9.18
N PHE A 54 6.30 13.45 8.15
CA PHE A 54 5.79 13.85 6.84
C PHE A 54 4.28 13.67 6.66
N ASN A 55 3.55 13.32 7.74
CA ASN A 55 2.10 13.12 7.74
C ASN A 55 1.62 12.08 6.71
N VAL A 56 2.39 11.01 6.51
CA VAL A 56 2.04 9.87 5.65
C VAL A 56 1.83 8.56 6.44
N LEU A 57 2.02 8.58 7.76
CA LEU A 57 1.79 7.43 8.65
C LEU A 57 0.31 6.99 8.64
N GLY A 58 0.08 5.71 8.91
CA GLY A 58 -1.27 5.14 9.06
C GLY A 58 -2.03 5.13 7.74
N TYR A 59 -3.29 5.60 7.78
CA TYR A 59 -4.18 5.66 6.61
C TYR A 59 -3.76 6.68 5.55
N ASN A 60 -2.77 7.54 5.80
CA ASN A 60 -2.24 8.47 4.80
C ASN A 60 -1.32 7.78 3.76
N GLY A 61 -1.23 6.44 3.80
CA GLY A 61 -0.60 5.61 2.77
C GLY A 61 0.35 4.57 3.37
N PHE A 62 0.92 4.80 4.55
CA PHE A 62 1.96 3.91 5.10
C PHE A 62 1.47 2.49 5.39
N LEU A 63 0.18 2.29 5.72
CA LEU A 63 -0.41 0.95 5.90
C LEU A 63 -0.50 0.13 4.61
N LEU A 64 -0.55 0.79 3.46
CA LEU A 64 -0.62 0.16 2.15
C LEU A 64 0.76 -0.17 1.57
N ALA A 65 1.81 0.41 2.12
CA ALA A 65 3.18 0.20 1.70
C ALA A 65 3.72 -1.08 2.36
N GLN A 66 3.76 -2.17 1.61
CA GLN A 66 4.20 -3.47 2.12
C GLN A 66 5.73 -3.56 2.12
N THR A 67 6.37 -3.03 1.08
CA THR A 67 7.83 -3.10 0.93
C THR A 67 8.54 -1.88 1.53
N ASP A 68 9.80 -2.05 1.93
CA ASP A 68 10.66 -0.96 2.40
C ASP A 68 10.82 0.15 1.34
N ASN A 69 10.91 -0.26 0.07
CA ASN A 69 11.02 0.65 -1.06
C ASN A 69 9.75 1.51 -1.24
N GLU A 70 8.56 0.90 -1.19
CA GLU A 70 7.28 1.63 -1.25
C GLU A 70 7.17 2.65 -0.10
N LYS A 71 7.58 2.28 1.12
CA LYS A 71 7.59 3.19 2.28
C LYS A 71 8.50 4.39 2.03
N ARG A 72 9.70 4.16 1.49
CA ARG A 72 10.66 5.22 1.18
C ARG A 72 10.17 6.13 0.05
N GLU A 73 9.62 5.57 -1.01
CA GLU A 73 9.04 6.35 -2.12
C GLU A 73 7.86 7.21 -1.64
N LEU A 74 6.97 6.66 -0.81
CA LEU A 74 5.88 7.41 -0.19
C LEU A 74 6.40 8.60 0.63
N ILE A 75 7.44 8.39 1.46
CA ILE A 75 8.03 9.46 2.28
C ILE A 75 8.68 10.54 1.41
N LYS A 76 9.40 10.16 0.35
CA LYS A 76 9.98 11.13 -0.61
C LYS A 76 8.89 11.97 -1.29
N ASN A 77 7.80 11.33 -1.68
CA ASN A 77 6.68 11.97 -2.36
C ASN A 77 5.75 12.72 -1.41
N ALA A 78 5.87 12.54 -0.09
CA ALA A 78 4.97 13.11 0.90
C ALA A 78 4.82 14.63 0.76
N LEU A 79 5.91 15.37 0.54
CA LEU A 79 5.86 16.82 0.35
C LEU A 79 4.99 17.21 -0.86
N LEU A 80 5.12 16.48 -1.97
CA LEU A 80 4.31 16.71 -3.17
C LEU A 80 2.85 16.35 -2.91
N LEU A 81 2.59 15.24 -2.21
CA LEU A 81 1.25 14.80 -1.83
C LEU A 81 0.55 15.83 -0.95
N GLN A 82 1.24 16.41 0.03
CA GLN A 82 0.67 17.48 0.86
C GLN A 82 0.44 18.76 0.05
N ARG A 83 1.37 19.13 -0.85
CA ARG A 83 1.24 20.33 -1.70
C ARG A 83 0.04 20.25 -2.65
N TYR A 84 -0.20 19.08 -3.24
CA TYR A 84 -1.27 18.85 -4.21
C TYR A 84 -2.51 18.18 -3.60
N LYS A 85 -2.61 18.15 -2.27
CA LYS A 85 -3.75 17.57 -1.56
C LYS A 85 -5.05 18.21 -2.05
N GLY A 86 -6.07 17.39 -2.27
CA GLY A 86 -7.35 17.82 -2.82
C GLY A 86 -7.41 17.83 -4.36
N THR A 87 -6.33 17.46 -5.05
CA THR A 87 -6.34 17.29 -6.51
C THR A 87 -6.45 15.80 -6.90
N PRO A 88 -7.01 15.48 -8.08
CA PRO A 88 -6.97 14.12 -8.61
C PRO A 88 -5.53 13.57 -8.76
N TRP A 89 -4.55 14.46 -8.94
CA TRP A 89 -3.14 14.09 -9.02
C TRP A 89 -2.64 13.48 -7.71
N ALA A 90 -2.99 14.04 -6.55
CA ALA A 90 -2.54 13.50 -5.26
C ALA A 90 -3.07 12.08 -5.00
N ILE A 91 -4.32 11.82 -5.38
CA ILE A 91 -4.92 10.48 -5.28
C ILE A 91 -4.16 9.48 -6.17
N LYS A 92 -3.90 9.86 -7.43
CA LYS A 92 -3.14 9.03 -8.38
C LYS A 92 -1.73 8.76 -7.88
N GLU A 93 -1.03 9.79 -7.42
CA GLU A 93 0.35 9.66 -6.96
C GLU A 93 0.47 8.84 -5.67
N ALA A 94 -0.46 9.01 -4.74
CA ALA A 94 -0.51 8.23 -3.51
C ALA A 94 -0.65 6.73 -3.84
N LEU A 95 -1.61 6.38 -4.68
CA LEU A 95 -1.85 4.97 -5.07
C LEU A 95 -0.71 4.40 -5.92
N ARG A 96 -0.12 5.20 -6.80
CA ARG A 96 1.05 4.81 -7.60
C ARG A 96 2.27 4.52 -6.73
N SER A 97 2.56 5.36 -5.74
CA SER A 97 3.69 5.18 -4.80
C SER A 97 3.57 3.89 -3.98
N LEU A 98 2.36 3.33 -3.89
CA LEU A 98 2.01 2.11 -3.16
C LEU A 98 1.90 0.86 -4.06
N GLY A 99 2.30 0.99 -5.33
CA GLY A 99 2.31 -0.12 -6.28
C GLY A 99 0.95 -0.46 -6.91
N TYR A 100 -0.10 0.34 -6.69
CA TYR A 100 -1.42 0.13 -7.32
C TYR A 100 -1.54 0.69 -8.75
N GLY A 101 -0.41 1.08 -9.35
CA GLY A 101 -0.34 1.56 -10.73
C GLY A 101 -1.09 2.87 -10.98
N ASP A 102 -1.45 3.09 -12.24
CA ASP A 102 -2.22 4.26 -12.66
C ASP A 102 -3.71 4.03 -12.42
N CYS A 103 -4.28 4.82 -11.50
CA CYS A 103 -5.72 4.78 -11.24
C CYS A 103 -6.48 5.71 -12.19
N ILE A 104 -7.65 5.24 -12.63
CA ILE A 104 -8.59 6.01 -13.44
C ILE A 104 -9.64 6.61 -12.52
N ILE A 105 -9.79 7.93 -12.58
CA ILE A 105 -10.79 8.68 -11.81
C ILE A 105 -11.90 9.07 -12.77
N THR A 106 -13.13 8.61 -12.50
CA THR A 106 -14.33 8.99 -13.24
C THR A 106 -15.17 9.92 -12.38
N GLU A 107 -15.31 11.18 -12.79
CA GLU A 107 -16.10 12.19 -12.10
C GLU A 107 -17.56 12.21 -12.60
N ASN A 108 -18.46 12.84 -11.84
CA ASN A 108 -19.87 13.04 -12.20
C ASN A 108 -20.66 11.74 -12.41
N VAL A 109 -20.39 10.70 -11.61
CA VAL A 109 -21.02 9.38 -11.79
C VAL A 109 -22.51 9.40 -11.44
N THR A 110 -22.87 9.97 -10.29
CA THR A 110 -24.26 10.07 -9.82
C THR A 110 -24.63 11.51 -9.46
N HIS A 111 -23.67 12.25 -8.90
CA HIS A 111 -23.80 13.65 -8.51
C HIS A 111 -22.54 14.43 -8.92
N TRP A 112 -22.65 15.74 -9.09
CA TRP A 112 -21.55 16.60 -9.57
C TRP A 112 -20.30 16.57 -8.68
N ALA A 113 -20.47 16.24 -7.41
CA ALA A 113 -19.39 16.13 -6.43
C ALA A 113 -18.92 14.68 -6.19
N THR A 114 -19.50 13.69 -6.89
CA THR A 114 -19.15 12.27 -6.68
C THR A 114 -18.20 11.77 -7.75
N PHE A 115 -17.26 10.93 -7.34
CA PHE A 115 -16.32 10.28 -8.24
C PHE A 115 -16.12 8.81 -7.88
N ARG A 116 -15.72 8.02 -8.89
CA ARG A 116 -15.36 6.61 -8.79
C ARG A 116 -13.88 6.46 -9.10
N ILE A 117 -13.21 5.54 -8.40
CA ILE A 117 -11.85 5.12 -8.74
C ILE A 117 -11.89 3.73 -9.35
N THR A 118 -11.16 3.54 -10.46
CA THR A 118 -10.88 2.23 -11.05
C THR A 118 -9.38 1.97 -10.95
N LEU A 119 -9.01 0.89 -10.26
CA LEU A 119 -7.63 0.45 -10.07
C LEU A 119 -7.32 -0.68 -11.06
N ASN A 120 -6.15 -0.65 -11.68
CA ASN A 120 -5.60 -1.82 -12.35
C ASN A 120 -4.58 -2.46 -11.40
N LEU A 121 -4.83 -3.69 -10.99
CA LEU A 121 -4.04 -4.32 -9.94
C LEU A 121 -2.69 -4.87 -10.39
N GLN A 122 -2.36 -4.90 -11.69
CA GLN A 122 -1.05 -5.35 -12.20
C GLN A 122 -0.47 -6.62 -11.51
N GLY A 123 -1.34 -7.55 -11.08
CA GLY A 123 -0.94 -8.78 -10.38
C GLY A 123 -0.85 -8.70 -8.84
N LYS A 124 -1.14 -7.55 -8.21
CA LYS A 124 -1.26 -7.42 -6.75
C LYS A 124 -2.62 -7.95 -6.28
N THR A 125 -2.62 -8.86 -5.32
CA THR A 125 -3.84 -9.31 -4.65
C THR A 125 -4.32 -8.22 -3.68
N LEU A 126 -5.63 -8.05 -3.57
CA LEU A 126 -6.24 -7.14 -2.59
C LEU A 126 -6.93 -7.95 -1.49
N GLY A 127 -6.43 -7.83 -0.27
CA GLY A 127 -7.13 -8.27 0.93
C GLY A 127 -8.31 -7.35 1.30
N LEU A 128 -9.22 -7.82 2.15
CA LEU A 128 -10.35 -7.02 2.63
C LEU A 128 -9.89 -5.75 3.38
N ASP A 129 -8.84 -5.87 4.20
CA ASP A 129 -8.29 -4.75 4.97
C ASP A 129 -7.60 -3.72 4.06
N GLU A 130 -7.02 -4.16 2.94
CA GLU A 130 -6.35 -3.29 1.99
C GLU A 130 -7.34 -2.40 1.24
N ILE A 131 -8.52 -2.92 0.93
CA ILE A 131 -9.61 -2.12 0.32
C ILE A 131 -10.02 -1.01 1.27
N GLN A 132 -10.21 -1.31 2.57
CA GLN A 132 -10.54 -0.28 3.56
C GLN A 132 -9.42 0.76 3.66
N ASN A 133 -8.16 0.32 3.70
CA ASN A 133 -7.01 1.20 3.74
C ASN A 133 -6.95 2.11 2.49
N ILE A 134 -7.24 1.59 1.30
CA ILE A 134 -7.32 2.38 0.06
C ILE A 134 -8.41 3.45 0.17
N ILE A 135 -9.60 3.08 0.66
CA ILE A 135 -10.71 4.02 0.85
C ILE A 135 -10.29 5.16 1.78
N GLU A 136 -9.67 4.83 2.91
CA GLU A 136 -9.20 5.84 3.88
C GLU A 136 -8.08 6.71 3.30
N THR A 137 -7.13 6.12 2.58
CA THR A 137 -6.07 6.89 1.88
C THR A 137 -6.65 7.84 0.85
N VAL A 138 -7.61 7.39 0.05
CA VAL A 138 -8.30 8.25 -0.92
C VAL A 138 -9.04 9.38 -0.21
N ASN A 139 -9.72 9.07 0.90
CA ASN A 139 -10.42 10.08 1.70
C ASN A 139 -9.46 11.10 2.33
N ALA A 140 -8.25 10.69 2.68
CA ALA A 140 -7.23 11.60 3.19
C ALA A 140 -6.77 12.61 2.12
N TYR A 141 -6.60 12.20 0.86
CA TYR A 141 -6.06 13.06 -0.21
C TYR A 141 -7.10 13.75 -1.09
N LYS A 142 -8.36 13.30 -1.09
CA LYS A 142 -9.42 13.90 -1.91
C LYS A 142 -9.75 15.32 -1.46
N ASN A 143 -10.40 16.06 -2.36
CA ASN A 143 -11.00 17.34 -1.98
C ASN A 143 -12.12 17.10 -0.96
N ILE A 144 -12.23 17.96 0.06
CA ILE A 144 -13.30 17.91 1.06
C ILE A 144 -14.68 17.94 0.39
N ARG A 145 -14.84 18.74 -0.67
CA ARG A 145 -16.11 18.86 -1.41
C ARG A 145 -16.46 17.65 -2.28
N SER A 146 -15.50 16.78 -2.58
CA SER A 146 -15.67 15.64 -3.46
C SER A 146 -15.86 14.37 -2.65
N HIS A 147 -16.80 13.51 -3.04
CA HIS A 147 -17.13 12.28 -2.31
C HIS A 147 -16.83 11.04 -3.16
N LEU A 148 -16.09 10.08 -2.58
CA LEU A 148 -15.83 8.79 -3.19
C LEU A 148 -17.12 7.96 -3.16
N LEU A 149 -17.57 7.49 -4.32
CA LEU A 149 -18.74 6.62 -4.44
C LEU A 149 -18.36 5.17 -4.18
N ASP A 150 -17.36 4.68 -4.90
CA ASP A 150 -16.86 3.32 -4.87
C ASP A 150 -15.41 3.24 -5.40
N VAL A 151 -14.71 2.19 -4.96
CA VAL A 151 -13.43 1.76 -5.52
C VAL A 151 -13.71 0.47 -6.26
N SER A 152 -13.43 0.47 -7.56
CA SER A 152 -13.50 -0.69 -8.43
C SER A 152 -12.10 -1.10 -8.85
N TYR A 153 -11.87 -2.38 -9.09
CA TYR A 153 -10.59 -2.88 -9.57
C TYR A 153 -10.78 -3.84 -10.74
N THR A 154 -9.82 -3.85 -11.66
CA THR A 154 -9.73 -4.81 -12.77
C THR A 154 -8.56 -5.74 -12.52
N VAL A 155 -8.82 -7.03 -12.58
CA VAL A 155 -7.79 -8.09 -12.55
C VAL A 155 -7.68 -8.64 -13.96
N ASP A 156 -6.53 -8.41 -14.59
CA ASP A 156 -6.19 -9.06 -15.85
C ASP A 156 -5.68 -10.47 -15.52
N ILE A 157 -6.53 -11.46 -15.67
CA ILE A 157 -6.15 -12.87 -15.57
C ILE A 157 -5.55 -13.24 -16.92
N GLY A 158 -4.24 -13.53 -16.95
CA GLY A 158 -3.53 -13.95 -18.17
C GLY A 158 -4.00 -15.31 -18.71
N GLU A 159 -3.30 -15.86 -19.70
CA GLU A 159 -3.59 -17.19 -20.29
C GLU A 159 -3.40 -18.38 -19.32
N SER A 160 -3.24 -18.11 -18.03
CA SER A 160 -3.09 -19.11 -16.99
C SER A 160 -4.44 -19.75 -16.69
N GLU A 161 -4.51 -21.06 -16.94
CA GLU A 161 -5.64 -21.93 -16.66
C GLU A 161 -6.17 -21.71 -15.24
N ILE A 162 -7.46 -21.36 -15.11
CA ILE A 162 -8.14 -21.33 -13.81
C ILE A 162 -8.34 -22.78 -13.40
N SER A 163 -7.46 -23.31 -12.55
CA SER A 163 -7.62 -24.64 -11.98
C SER A 163 -8.51 -24.59 -10.74
N LEU A 164 -9.57 -25.40 -10.76
CA LEU A 164 -10.42 -25.66 -9.60
C LEU A 164 -10.02 -27.04 -9.09
N ILE A 165 -9.40 -27.09 -7.91
CA ILE A 165 -9.05 -28.36 -7.27
C ILE A 165 -10.23 -28.74 -6.39
N ASP A 166 -10.97 -29.74 -6.84
CA ASP A 166 -11.95 -30.42 -6.00
C ASP A 166 -11.21 -31.35 -5.02
N VAL A 167 -11.47 -31.20 -3.73
CA VAL A 167 -10.92 -32.05 -2.66
C VAL A 167 -12.07 -32.83 -2.03
N LEU A 168 -12.64 -33.76 -2.78
CA LEU A 168 -13.60 -34.73 -2.24
C LEU A 168 -12.89 -35.87 -1.52
N ASN A 169 -13.18 -36.04 -0.23
CA ASN A 169 -13.08 -37.33 0.46
C ASN A 169 -14.44 -38.05 0.35
N ALA A 170 -14.82 -38.47 -0.86
CA ALA A 170 -16.04 -39.25 -1.06
C ALA A 170 -15.79 -40.74 -0.78
N ALA A 171 -16.70 -41.40 -0.05
CA ALA A 171 -16.68 -42.84 0.12
C ALA A 171 -16.94 -43.55 -1.23
N GLU A 172 -16.24 -44.66 -1.49
CA GLU A 172 -16.38 -45.45 -2.72
C GLU A 172 -17.86 -45.76 -3.03
N GLY A 173 -18.32 -45.33 -4.22
CA GLY A 173 -19.59 -45.79 -4.79
C GLY A 173 -20.67 -44.73 -5.02
N ILE A 174 -20.44 -43.47 -4.65
CA ILE A 174 -21.36 -42.38 -5.01
C ILE A 174 -20.79 -41.66 -6.23
N ASN A 175 -21.53 -41.73 -7.34
CA ASN A 175 -21.20 -41.02 -8.57
C ASN A 175 -21.76 -39.59 -8.46
N ASP A 176 -21.10 -38.74 -7.65
CA ASP A 176 -21.44 -37.33 -7.57
C ASP A 176 -20.89 -36.63 -8.81
N ARG A 177 -21.79 -36.27 -9.72
CA ARG A 177 -21.45 -35.38 -10.83
C ARG A 177 -21.47 -33.96 -10.32
N GLU A 178 -20.31 -33.42 -10.03
CA GLU A 178 -20.16 -31.99 -9.79
C GLU A 178 -20.21 -31.24 -11.14
N VAL A 179 -21.33 -30.55 -11.39
CA VAL A 179 -21.48 -29.70 -12.57
C VAL A 179 -21.16 -28.27 -12.15
N PHE A 180 -19.95 -27.82 -12.46
CA PHE A 180 -19.57 -26.42 -12.30
C PHE A 180 -20.16 -25.59 -13.45
N THR A 181 -21.18 -24.78 -13.15
CA THR A 181 -21.80 -23.86 -14.14
C THR A 181 -21.37 -22.43 -13.84
N ILE A 182 -20.43 -21.88 -14.62
CA ILE A 182 -20.27 -20.42 -14.70
C ILE A 182 -21.34 -19.90 -15.65
N GLY A 183 -22.47 -19.46 -15.08
CA GLY A 183 -23.45 -18.56 -15.70
C GLY A 183 -23.95 -18.92 -17.10
N GLY A 184 -25.20 -19.36 -17.20
CA GLY A 184 -25.87 -19.51 -18.50
C GLY A 184 -25.78 -18.24 -19.34
N ASN A 185 -25.15 -18.32 -20.52
CA ASN A 185 -25.10 -17.30 -21.57
C ASN A 185 -24.91 -15.83 -21.12
N THR A 186 -24.25 -15.58 -19.99
CA THR A 186 -23.96 -14.22 -19.54
C THR A 186 -22.75 -13.71 -20.29
N LEU A 187 -22.96 -13.25 -21.52
CA LEU A 187 -22.01 -12.39 -22.21
C LEU A 187 -21.89 -11.09 -21.41
N HIS A 188 -20.84 -10.98 -20.60
CA HIS A 188 -20.53 -9.76 -19.88
C HIS A 188 -19.62 -8.89 -20.74
N ASN A 189 -20.22 -7.98 -21.50
CA ASN A 189 -19.51 -7.07 -22.40
C ASN A 189 -18.78 -5.90 -21.68
N GLY A 190 -18.66 -5.96 -20.35
CA GLY A 190 -18.04 -4.91 -19.53
C GLY A 190 -18.81 -3.58 -19.44
N LEU A 191 -19.96 -3.44 -20.12
CA LEU A 191 -20.74 -2.18 -20.10
C LEU A 191 -21.59 -2.01 -18.84
N ILE A 192 -21.93 -3.11 -18.16
CA ILE A 192 -22.82 -3.11 -16.99
C ILE A 192 -22.04 -3.60 -15.77
N ARG A 193 -21.79 -2.76 -14.77
CA ARG A 193 -21.08 -3.17 -13.54
C ARG A 193 -22.02 -3.91 -12.59
N ARG A 194 -21.60 -5.05 -12.04
CA ARG A 194 -22.36 -5.86 -11.07
C ARG A 194 -21.67 -5.83 -9.71
N ASN A 195 -22.42 -5.49 -8.66
CA ASN A 195 -21.94 -5.38 -7.28
C ASN A 195 -22.32 -6.58 -6.39
N GLY A 196 -22.80 -7.69 -6.98
CA GLY A 196 -23.19 -8.91 -6.26
C GLY A 196 -24.44 -8.84 -5.38
N THR A 197 -25.08 -7.67 -5.21
CA THR A 197 -26.24 -7.50 -4.31
C THR A 197 -27.54 -8.12 -4.83
N SER A 198 -27.61 -8.41 -6.13
CA SER A 198 -28.78 -9.02 -6.76
C SER A 198 -28.39 -10.34 -7.38
N ASN A 199 -29.11 -11.41 -7.04
CA ASN A 199 -28.99 -12.69 -7.72
C ASN A 199 -29.67 -12.57 -9.09
N TYR A 200 -28.86 -12.66 -10.16
CA TYR A 200 -29.35 -12.62 -11.54
C TYR A 200 -29.53 -14.03 -12.13
N SER A 201 -29.27 -15.07 -11.34
CA SER A 201 -29.61 -16.45 -11.69
C SER A 201 -31.07 -16.75 -11.34
N ARG A 202 -31.65 -17.77 -12.01
CA ARG A 202 -32.99 -18.28 -11.71
C ARG A 202 -32.97 -19.33 -10.60
N ASP A 203 -31.78 -19.77 -10.17
CA ASP A 203 -31.57 -20.70 -9.06
C ASP A 203 -31.18 -19.96 -7.77
N SER A 204 -31.25 -20.67 -6.65
CA SER A 204 -30.91 -20.17 -5.31
C SER A 204 -29.42 -20.19 -4.99
N ASP A 205 -28.60 -20.64 -5.92
CA ASP A 205 -27.21 -20.95 -5.65
C ASP A 205 -26.38 -19.67 -5.59
N LYS A 206 -25.67 -19.50 -4.47
CA LYS A 206 -24.78 -18.36 -4.26
C LYS A 206 -23.35 -18.79 -4.55
N LEU A 207 -22.78 -18.28 -5.64
CA LEU A 207 -21.35 -18.39 -5.89
C LEU A 207 -20.60 -17.59 -4.82
N THR A 208 -19.89 -18.30 -3.95
CA THR A 208 -18.98 -17.70 -2.96
C THR A 208 -17.56 -17.97 -3.45
N ILE A 209 -16.88 -16.94 -3.97
CA ILE A 209 -15.49 -17.04 -4.39
C ILE A 209 -14.62 -16.74 -3.17
N ASN A 210 -14.07 -17.78 -2.55
CA ASN A 210 -13.01 -17.63 -1.55
C ASN A 210 -11.69 -17.55 -2.29
N ILE A 211 -11.10 -16.36 -2.35
CA ILE A 211 -9.73 -16.20 -2.82
C ILE A 211 -8.83 -16.62 -1.67
N ILE A 212 -8.23 -17.81 -1.78
CA ILE A 212 -7.19 -18.25 -0.87
C ILE A 212 -5.87 -17.68 -1.42
N THR A 213 -5.28 -16.74 -0.71
CA THR A 213 -3.89 -16.32 -0.93
C THR A 213 -3.00 -17.20 -0.06
N ASP A 214 -2.08 -17.92 -0.68
CA ASP A 214 -1.03 -18.66 0.04
C ASP A 214 -0.05 -17.64 0.68
N ASP A 215 0.32 -17.89 1.94
CA ASP A 215 1.33 -17.12 2.69
C ASP A 215 2.73 -17.17 2.05
#